data_AF-A0AB74CWZ8-F1
#
_entry.id   AF-A0AB74CWZ8-F1
#
_cell.length_a   1.000
_cell.length_b   1.000
_cell.length_c   1.000
_cell.angle_alpha   90.00
_cell.angle_beta   90.00
_cell.angle_gamma   90.00
#
_symmetry.space_group_name_H-M   'P 1'
#
loop_
_entity.id
_entity.type
_entity.pdbx_description
1 polymer ?
#
loop_
_entity_poly.entity_id
_entity_poly.type
_entity_poly.pdbx_seq_one_letter_code
_entity_poly.pdbx_strand_id
1 'polypeptide(L)'
;MKKSVIGGIILGMCFMSNGVQGTEISKIDRLLELQPGLSQSELLVSIDETARTMNISREEVIEISLSELESAIEDTEKEMRQLRGGSSGNKKLGTALNKGDIFYTPSSTLGIPHGHVGIYYAFNRIVESIPETGVRNISYVGRNVEPNAVMQSVSTTQAKRNAAANWANSRVGIDGYSYNFATNRQTAHTGAKNCSKLVWSAYLLNAGIDIDRNGGTGVYPLDIRDSNLTRTYQTIR
;
A
#
# COMPACT_ATOMS: atom_id res chain seq x y z
N MET A 1 -32.53 -70.41 9.83
CA MET A 1 -32.52 -68.99 9.45
C MET A 1 -31.59 -68.26 10.40
N LYS A 2 -30.64 -67.51 9.84
CA LYS A 2 -29.41 -67.04 10.48
C LYS A 2 -29.48 -65.52 10.67
N LYS A 3 -28.98 -65.07 11.82
CA LYS A 3 -28.27 -63.80 12.12
C LYS A 3 -29.01 -62.78 13.00
N SER A 4 -28.50 -62.72 14.23
CA SER A 4 -28.65 -61.68 15.24
C SER A 4 -28.02 -60.36 14.77
N VAL A 5 -28.65 -59.27 15.22
CA VAL A 5 -28.27 -57.87 15.04
C VAL A 5 -27.06 -57.54 15.92
N ILE A 6 -26.01 -56.96 15.32
CA ILE A 6 -24.90 -56.32 16.03
C ILE A 6 -25.12 -54.82 15.91
N GLY A 7 -25.39 -54.16 17.04
CA GLY A 7 -25.44 -52.70 17.14
C GLY A 7 -24.03 -52.11 17.10
N GLY A 8 -23.76 -51.26 16.12
CA GLY A 8 -22.55 -50.46 16.04
C GLY A 8 -22.73 -49.14 16.77
N ILE A 9 -21.90 -48.89 17.79
CA ILE A 9 -21.70 -47.58 18.40
C ILE A 9 -20.80 -46.79 17.46
N ILE A 10 -21.32 -45.72 16.84
CA ILE A 10 -20.50 -44.72 16.14
C ILE A 10 -20.02 -43.72 17.20
N LEU A 11 -18.78 -43.89 17.64
CA LEU A 11 -18.05 -42.89 18.41
C LEU A 11 -17.60 -41.79 17.43
N GLY A 12 -18.36 -40.71 17.36
CA GLY A 12 -17.98 -39.52 16.60
C GLY A 12 -16.79 -38.83 17.26
N MET A 13 -15.60 -39.00 16.71
CA MET A 13 -14.44 -38.18 17.03
C MET A 13 -14.67 -36.77 16.48
N CYS A 14 -14.93 -35.82 17.37
CA CYS A 14 -14.74 -34.39 17.09
C CYS A 14 -13.24 -34.15 16.92
N PHE A 15 -12.78 -33.93 15.69
CA PHE A 15 -11.48 -33.34 15.44
C PHE A 15 -11.54 -31.85 15.83
N MET A 16 -10.82 -31.47 16.88
CA MET A 16 -10.67 -30.07 17.27
C MET A 16 -9.72 -29.35 16.30
N SER A 17 -10.19 -28.25 15.71
CA SER A 17 -9.49 -27.39 14.74
C SER A 17 -8.42 -26.46 15.34
N ASN A 18 -7.78 -26.87 16.45
CA ASN A 18 -6.89 -25.99 17.22
C ASN A 18 -5.60 -25.57 16.47
N GLY A 19 -5.23 -26.26 15.39
CA GLY A 19 -4.04 -25.94 14.61
C GLY A 19 -4.19 -24.72 13.68
N VAL A 20 -5.36 -24.57 13.04
CA VAL A 20 -5.61 -23.50 12.06
C VAL A 20 -5.69 -22.13 12.75
N GLN A 21 -6.38 -22.07 13.89
CA GLN A 21 -6.57 -20.84 14.65
C GLN A 21 -5.25 -20.31 15.24
N GLY A 22 -4.34 -21.20 15.64
CA GLY A 22 -3.01 -20.81 16.13
C GLY A 22 -2.10 -20.23 15.04
N THR A 23 -2.18 -20.75 13.81
CA THR A 23 -1.42 -20.22 12.66
C THR A 23 -1.99 -18.91 12.09
N GLU A 24 -3.28 -18.68 12.25
CA GLU A 24 -3.91 -17.41 11.84
C GLU A 24 -3.54 -16.27 12.78
N ILE A 25 -3.57 -16.52 14.10
CA ILE A 25 -3.18 -15.53 15.12
C ILE A 25 -1.72 -15.08 14.90
N SER A 26 -0.80 -16.00 14.63
CA SER A 26 0.60 -15.62 14.40
C SER A 26 0.81 -14.78 13.13
N LYS A 27 0.00 -15.00 12.08
CA LYS A 27 0.03 -14.16 10.86
C LYS A 27 -0.56 -12.78 11.08
N ILE A 28 -1.62 -12.67 11.89
CA ILE A 28 -2.20 -11.36 12.28
C ILE A 28 -1.19 -10.56 13.09
N ASP A 29 -0.53 -11.18 14.06
CA ASP A 29 0.52 -10.53 14.87
C ASP A 29 1.65 -10.04 13.96
N ARG A 30 2.08 -10.87 13.02
CA ARG A 30 3.09 -10.50 12.02
C ARG A 30 2.67 -9.31 11.15
N LEU A 31 1.43 -9.29 10.67
CA LEU A 31 0.88 -8.16 9.91
C LEU A 31 0.90 -6.86 10.72
N LEU A 32 0.61 -6.92 12.02
CA LEU A 32 0.64 -5.76 12.92
C LEU A 32 2.07 -5.27 13.18
N GLU A 33 3.02 -6.19 13.39
CA GLU A 33 4.45 -5.86 13.54
C GLU A 33 4.99 -5.08 12.32
N LEU A 34 4.57 -5.48 11.12
CA LEU A 34 4.98 -4.86 9.87
C LEU A 34 4.27 -3.52 9.58
N GLN A 35 3.26 -3.16 10.37
CA GLN A 35 2.47 -1.94 10.19
C GLN A 35 2.31 -1.16 11.51
N PRO A 36 3.41 -0.62 12.08
CA PRO A 36 3.34 0.07 13.36
C PRO A 36 2.37 1.25 13.29
N GLY A 37 1.41 1.26 14.21
CA GLY A 37 0.34 2.27 14.27
C GLY A 37 -1.01 1.77 13.78
N LEU A 38 -1.09 0.59 13.16
CA LEU A 38 -2.36 -0.07 12.85
C LEU A 38 -2.87 -0.86 14.07
N SER A 39 -4.12 -0.66 14.47
CA SER A 39 -4.71 -1.50 15.53
C SER A 39 -5.20 -2.85 15.00
N GLN A 40 -5.21 -3.86 15.88
CA GLN A 40 -5.75 -5.19 15.53
C GLN A 40 -7.21 -5.11 15.06
N SER A 41 -8.04 -4.27 15.70
CA SER A 41 -9.43 -4.08 15.28
C SER A 41 -9.55 -3.50 13.87
N GLU A 42 -8.75 -2.49 13.53
CA GLU A 42 -8.75 -1.90 12.18
C GLU A 42 -8.29 -2.91 11.14
N LEU A 43 -7.24 -3.69 11.45
CA LEU A 43 -6.77 -4.75 10.57
C LEU A 43 -7.86 -5.79 10.31
N LEU A 44 -8.48 -6.34 11.35
CA LEU A 44 -9.52 -7.37 11.23
C LEU A 44 -10.75 -6.88 10.47
N VAL A 45 -11.20 -5.64 10.71
CA VAL A 45 -12.30 -5.04 9.93
C VAL A 45 -11.94 -4.97 8.45
N SER A 46 -10.73 -4.49 8.13
CA SER A 46 -10.29 -4.36 6.74
C SER A 46 -10.12 -5.70 6.03
N ILE A 47 -9.68 -6.75 6.74
CA ILE A 47 -9.58 -8.12 6.23
C ILE A 47 -10.97 -8.65 5.91
N ASP A 48 -11.94 -8.47 6.81
CA ASP A 48 -13.32 -8.92 6.61
C ASP A 48 -13.99 -8.21 5.44
N GLU A 49 -13.77 -6.91 5.28
CA GLU A 49 -14.24 -6.14 4.12
C GLU A 49 -13.60 -6.61 2.82
N THR A 50 -12.30 -6.89 2.85
CA THR A 50 -11.56 -7.42 1.69
C THR A 50 -12.05 -8.81 1.29
N ALA A 51 -12.24 -9.70 2.26
CA ALA A 51 -12.78 -11.04 2.04
C ALA A 51 -14.15 -10.99 1.34
N ARG A 52 -15.03 -10.10 1.80
CA ARG A 52 -16.35 -9.87 1.16
C ARG A 52 -16.21 -9.31 -0.26
N THR A 53 -15.30 -8.36 -0.46
CA THR A 53 -15.12 -7.66 -1.76
C THR A 53 -14.53 -8.58 -2.81
N MET A 54 -13.56 -9.41 -2.42
CA MET A 54 -12.87 -10.35 -3.29
C MET A 54 -13.58 -11.71 -3.38
N ASN A 55 -14.59 -11.95 -2.53
CA ASN A 55 -15.32 -13.21 -2.41
C ASN A 55 -14.39 -14.41 -2.12
N ILE A 56 -13.50 -14.23 -1.14
CA ILE A 56 -12.54 -15.25 -0.65
C ILE A 56 -12.62 -15.35 0.87
N SER A 57 -11.98 -16.36 1.47
CA SER A 57 -12.02 -16.52 2.93
C SER A 57 -11.14 -15.48 3.64
N ARG A 58 -11.40 -15.27 4.95
CA ARG A 58 -10.57 -14.42 5.80
C ARG A 58 -9.12 -14.91 5.80
N GLU A 59 -8.93 -16.21 5.93
CA GLU A 59 -7.63 -16.86 5.99
C GLU A 59 -6.85 -16.64 4.69
N GLU A 60 -7.53 -16.70 3.54
CA GLU A 60 -6.91 -16.42 2.23
C GLU A 60 -6.49 -14.95 2.11
N VAL A 61 -7.29 -13.99 2.60
CA VAL A 61 -6.88 -12.57 2.66
C VAL A 61 -5.64 -12.41 3.53
N ILE A 62 -5.62 -13.02 4.72
CA ILE A 62 -4.46 -12.92 5.64
C ILE A 62 -3.19 -13.45 4.96
N GLU A 63 -3.29 -14.58 4.25
CA GLU A 63 -2.16 -15.19 3.55
C GLU A 63 -1.64 -14.32 2.39
N ILE A 64 -2.53 -13.84 1.53
CA ILE A 64 -2.17 -13.00 0.39
C ILE A 64 -1.59 -11.67 0.90
N SER A 65 -2.27 -11.00 1.82
CA SER A 65 -1.82 -9.71 2.34
C SER A 65 -0.48 -9.79 3.05
N LEU A 66 -0.24 -10.85 3.84
CA LEU A 66 1.05 -11.04 4.50
C LEU A 66 2.16 -11.29 3.47
N SER A 67 1.93 -12.20 2.51
CA SER A 67 2.91 -12.50 1.47
C SER A 67 3.24 -11.26 0.61
N GLU A 68 2.23 -10.48 0.24
CA GLU A 68 2.42 -9.25 -0.53
C GLU A 68 3.20 -8.19 0.24
N LEU A 69 2.84 -7.97 1.51
CA LEU A 69 3.50 -6.98 2.35
C LEU A 69 4.97 -7.35 2.60
N GLU A 70 5.26 -8.61 2.90
CA GLU A 70 6.64 -9.08 3.09
C GLU A 70 7.46 -8.96 1.80
N SER A 71 6.88 -9.30 0.64
CA SER A 71 7.56 -9.13 -0.65
C SER A 71 7.87 -7.66 -0.95
N ALA A 72 6.90 -6.75 -0.70
CA ALA A 72 7.10 -5.32 -0.93
C ALA A 72 8.20 -4.74 -0.01
N ILE A 73 8.26 -5.20 1.24
CA ILE A 73 9.30 -4.84 2.19
C ILE A 73 10.66 -5.36 1.72
N GLU A 74 10.75 -6.63 1.33
CA GLU A 74 12.01 -7.24 0.87
C GLU A 74 12.57 -6.52 -0.37
N ASP A 75 11.71 -6.20 -1.34
CA ASP A 75 12.12 -5.49 -2.56
C ASP A 75 12.57 -4.06 -2.28
N THR A 76 11.89 -3.36 -1.35
CA THR A 76 12.35 -2.04 -0.90
C THR A 76 13.67 -2.15 -0.13
N GLU A 77 13.83 -3.18 0.70
CA GLU A 77 15.07 -3.41 1.44
C GLU A 77 16.26 -3.65 0.50
N LYS A 78 16.07 -4.45 -0.57
CA LYS A 78 17.09 -4.65 -1.60
C LYS A 78 17.52 -3.33 -2.25
N GLU A 79 16.57 -2.44 -2.55
CA GLU A 79 16.88 -1.10 -3.07
C GLU A 79 17.63 -0.25 -2.03
N MET A 80 17.19 -0.26 -0.78
CA MET A 80 17.81 0.52 0.29
C MET A 80 19.21 0.02 0.64
N ARG A 81 19.51 -1.28 0.56
CA ARG A 81 20.86 -1.83 0.76
C ARG A 81 21.88 -1.30 -0.27
N GLN A 82 21.41 -0.87 -1.44
CA GLN A 82 22.27 -0.24 -2.46
C GLN A 82 22.55 1.24 -2.13
N LEU A 83 21.82 1.83 -1.19
CA LEU A 83 22.02 3.20 -0.70
C LEU A 83 23.05 3.19 0.44
N ARG A 84 24.10 3.99 0.32
CA ARG A 84 25.07 4.20 1.40
C ARG A 84 24.54 5.25 2.38
N GLY A 85 23.84 4.84 3.45
CA GLY A 85 23.40 5.76 4.53
C GLY A 85 21.94 5.57 4.97
N GLY A 86 21.61 6.04 6.18
CA GLY A 86 20.29 5.85 6.81
C GLY A 86 19.14 6.72 6.27
N SER A 87 17.90 6.33 6.63
CA SER A 87 16.59 6.79 6.09
C SER A 87 16.17 8.24 6.49
N SER A 88 17.01 9.24 6.21
CA SER A 88 16.70 10.66 6.52
C SER A 88 16.82 11.63 5.34
N GLY A 89 17.10 11.12 4.13
CA GLY A 89 17.06 11.80 2.84
C GLY A 89 17.60 13.24 2.85
N ASN A 90 18.84 13.45 2.43
CA ASN A 90 19.39 14.81 2.34
C ASN A 90 19.23 15.46 0.96
N LYS A 91 18.60 14.75 0.01
CA LYS A 91 18.37 15.24 -1.35
C LYS A 91 17.01 15.90 -1.46
N LYS A 92 16.84 16.66 -2.54
CA LYS A 92 15.61 17.35 -2.88
C LYS A 92 15.11 16.87 -4.23
N LEU A 93 13.80 16.84 -4.37
CA LEU A 93 13.14 16.69 -5.65
C LEU A 93 13.50 17.83 -6.61
N GLY A 94 13.33 17.62 -7.91
CA GLY A 94 13.35 18.66 -8.94
C GLY A 94 11.96 19.24 -9.19
N THR A 95 11.86 20.25 -10.06
CA THR A 95 10.56 20.70 -10.58
C THR A 95 9.98 19.65 -11.53
N ALA A 96 8.67 19.39 -11.44
CA ALA A 96 8.02 18.47 -12.38
C ALA A 96 8.01 19.02 -13.81
N LEU A 97 7.93 18.11 -14.78
CA LEU A 97 7.69 18.48 -16.18
C LEU A 97 6.22 18.80 -16.44
N ASN A 98 5.31 18.14 -15.72
CA ASN A 98 3.87 18.33 -15.84
C ASN A 98 3.16 18.17 -14.50
N LYS A 99 2.00 18.82 -14.37
CA LYS A 99 1.04 18.49 -13.32
C LYS A 99 0.59 17.03 -13.48
N GLY A 100 0.48 16.33 -12.36
CA GLY A 100 0.17 14.91 -12.27
C GLY A 100 1.37 13.98 -12.41
N ASP A 101 2.56 14.48 -12.73
CA ASP A 101 3.78 13.69 -12.54
C ASP A 101 3.85 13.18 -11.10
N ILE A 102 4.52 12.05 -10.90
CA ILE A 102 4.69 11.45 -9.58
C ILE A 102 6.17 11.43 -9.21
N PHE A 103 6.45 11.29 -7.92
CA PHE A 103 7.78 10.91 -7.46
C PHE A 103 7.69 9.65 -6.61
N TYR A 104 8.78 8.91 -6.61
CA TYR A 104 9.07 7.83 -5.66
C TYR A 104 10.40 8.13 -4.98
N THR A 105 10.50 7.82 -3.69
CA THR A 105 11.78 7.75 -2.98
C THR A 105 11.83 6.47 -2.16
N PRO A 106 12.98 5.79 -2.10
CA PRO A 106 13.24 4.83 -1.04
C PRO A 106 12.99 5.49 0.33
N SER A 107 12.40 4.74 1.26
CA SER A 107 12.03 5.22 2.59
C SER A 107 11.80 4.06 3.53
N SER A 108 12.07 4.26 4.82
CA SER A 108 11.64 3.36 5.89
C SER A 108 11.00 4.13 7.04
N THR A 109 10.25 3.42 7.88
CA THR A 109 9.69 3.97 9.12
C THR A 109 9.85 2.93 10.21
N LEU A 110 10.43 3.33 11.35
CA LEU A 110 10.77 2.42 12.45
C LEU A 110 11.57 1.18 12.00
N GLY A 111 12.43 1.36 11.00
CA GLY A 111 13.26 0.28 10.46
C GLY A 111 12.57 -0.62 9.43
N ILE A 112 11.31 -0.37 9.07
CA ILE A 112 10.57 -1.14 8.06
C ILE A 112 10.65 -0.42 6.70
N PRO A 113 11.34 -0.98 5.70
CA PRO A 113 11.38 -0.45 4.34
C PRO A 113 10.01 -0.53 3.65
N HIS A 114 9.54 0.56 3.06
CA HIS A 114 8.30 0.57 2.28
C HIS A 114 8.27 1.56 1.09
N GLY A 115 9.22 2.50 1.03
CA GLY A 115 9.25 3.54 0.00
C GLY A 115 8.25 4.67 0.27
N HIS A 116 8.25 5.71 -0.56
CA HIS A 116 7.26 6.79 -0.44
C HIS A 116 6.96 7.39 -1.80
N VAL A 117 5.69 7.70 -2.05
CA VAL A 117 5.23 8.30 -3.29
C VAL A 117 4.39 9.55 -3.05
N GLY A 118 4.37 10.43 -4.04
CA GLY A 118 3.47 11.57 -4.09
C GLY A 118 3.24 12.05 -5.52
N ILE A 119 2.31 12.97 -5.68
CA ILE A 119 1.87 13.51 -6.98
C ILE A 119 2.10 15.01 -7.04
N TYR A 120 2.62 15.52 -8.16
CA TYR A 120 2.78 16.95 -8.40
C TYR A 120 1.43 17.59 -8.73
N TYR A 121 0.98 18.51 -7.88
CA TYR A 121 -0.19 19.35 -8.16
C TYR A 121 0.12 20.55 -9.05
N ALA A 122 1.38 21.01 -9.01
CA ALA A 122 1.95 22.03 -9.88
C ALA A 122 3.45 21.75 -10.05
N PHE A 123 4.13 22.48 -10.92
CA PHE A 123 5.56 22.27 -11.18
C PHE A 123 6.45 22.29 -9.92
N ASN A 124 6.06 23.08 -8.91
CA ASN A 124 6.81 23.26 -7.66
C ASN A 124 6.01 22.86 -6.41
N ARG A 125 4.91 22.12 -6.56
CA ARG A 125 4.07 21.69 -5.43
C ARG A 125 3.68 20.23 -5.56
N ILE A 126 3.86 19.50 -4.47
CA ILE A 126 3.47 18.10 -4.35
C ILE A 126 2.31 17.94 -3.38
N VAL A 127 1.54 16.89 -3.62
CA VAL A 127 0.53 16.36 -2.71
C VAL A 127 0.92 14.94 -2.36
N GLU A 128 0.85 14.63 -1.08
CA GLU A 128 1.31 13.37 -0.50
C GLU A 128 0.57 13.11 0.81
N SER A 129 0.58 11.87 1.27
CA SER A 129 0.05 11.51 2.59
C SER A 129 1.18 11.05 3.50
N ILE A 130 1.28 11.59 4.71
CA ILE A 130 2.27 11.16 5.73
C ILE A 130 1.67 10.99 7.11
N PRO A 131 2.27 10.17 8.01
CA PRO A 131 1.77 9.93 9.36
C PRO A 131 1.35 11.18 10.14
N GLU A 132 2.18 12.23 10.12
CA GLU A 132 2.00 13.43 10.95
C GLU A 132 0.78 14.27 10.55
N THR A 133 0.42 14.32 9.27
CA THR A 133 -0.53 15.32 8.74
C THR A 133 -1.61 14.74 7.85
N GLY A 134 -1.58 13.45 7.55
CA GLY A 134 -2.38 12.88 6.47
C GLY A 134 -2.04 13.53 5.14
N VAL A 135 -3.05 13.82 4.34
CA VAL A 135 -2.87 14.43 3.01
C VAL A 135 -2.53 15.91 3.15
N ARG A 136 -1.36 16.30 2.62
CA ARG A 136 -0.85 17.68 2.63
C ARG A 136 -0.42 18.14 1.25
N ASN A 137 -0.39 19.46 1.05
CA ASN A 137 0.20 20.10 -0.12
C ASN A 137 1.37 20.99 0.30
N ILE A 138 2.58 20.66 -0.16
CA ILE A 138 3.80 21.38 0.20
C ILE A 138 4.60 21.78 -1.04
N SER A 139 5.57 22.68 -0.87
CA SER A 139 6.58 22.90 -1.90
C SER A 139 7.40 21.62 -2.10
N TYR A 140 7.76 21.31 -3.36
CA TYR A 140 8.54 20.11 -3.68
C TYR A 140 9.89 20.05 -2.94
N VAL A 141 10.55 21.19 -2.70
CA VAL A 141 11.79 21.27 -1.91
C VAL A 141 11.57 21.06 -0.41
N GLY A 142 10.32 21.14 0.06
CA GLY A 142 9.96 20.78 1.43
C GLY A 142 10.03 19.27 1.69
N ARG A 143 10.10 18.45 0.64
CA ARG A 143 10.27 17.00 0.73
C ARG A 143 11.74 16.61 0.60
N ASN A 144 12.25 16.07 1.69
CA ASN A 144 13.49 15.30 1.70
C ASN A 144 13.29 13.96 0.98
N VAL A 145 14.24 13.59 0.14
CA VAL A 145 14.27 12.30 -0.55
C VAL A 145 15.64 11.67 -0.44
N GLU A 146 15.70 10.36 -0.61
CA GLU A 146 16.94 9.60 -0.68
C GLU A 146 17.57 9.69 -2.08
N PRO A 147 18.87 9.39 -2.22
CA PRO A 147 19.43 9.05 -3.52
C PRO A 147 18.61 7.94 -4.19
N ASN A 148 18.62 7.92 -5.52
CA ASN A 148 17.79 7.06 -6.37
C ASN A 148 16.29 7.35 -6.31
N ALA A 149 15.84 8.41 -5.63
CA ALA A 149 14.49 8.92 -5.84
C ALA A 149 14.26 9.24 -7.33
N VAL A 150 13.08 8.94 -7.84
CA VAL A 150 12.72 9.13 -9.25
C VAL A 150 11.54 10.07 -9.39
N MET A 151 11.53 10.80 -10.50
CA MET A 151 10.38 11.57 -10.97
C MET A 151 9.89 10.94 -12.27
N GLN A 152 8.59 10.70 -12.34
CA GLN A 152 7.99 9.91 -13.40
C GLN A 152 6.75 10.59 -13.97
N SER A 153 6.54 10.46 -15.27
CA SER A 153 5.28 10.80 -15.92
C SER A 153 4.39 9.56 -15.98
N VAL A 154 3.08 9.74 -15.82
CA VAL A 154 2.10 8.68 -16.06
C VAL A 154 1.60 8.73 -17.51
N SER A 155 1.63 7.58 -18.19
CA SER A 155 1.29 7.34 -19.59
C SER A 155 -0.21 7.45 -19.83
N THR A 156 -0.68 8.69 -19.90
CA THR A 156 -2.06 9.07 -20.16
C THR A 156 -2.11 10.50 -20.72
N THR A 157 -3.30 11.05 -20.96
CA THR A 157 -3.43 12.42 -21.44
C THR A 157 -3.12 13.43 -20.33
N GLN A 158 -2.67 14.63 -20.69
CA GLN A 158 -2.42 15.69 -19.70
C GLN A 158 -3.70 16.07 -18.92
N ALA A 159 -4.87 16.02 -19.57
CA ALA A 159 -6.15 16.27 -18.90
C ALA A 159 -6.41 15.26 -17.77
N LYS A 160 -6.13 13.97 -18.01
CA LYS A 160 -6.28 12.91 -16.99
C LYS A 160 -5.26 13.07 -15.85
N ARG A 161 -4.00 13.41 -16.15
CA ARG A 161 -3.00 13.76 -15.13
C ARG A 161 -3.42 14.96 -14.28
N ASN A 162 -3.97 15.99 -14.90
CA ASN A 162 -4.51 17.17 -14.21
C ASN A 162 -5.66 16.79 -13.28
N ALA A 163 -6.58 15.94 -13.73
CA ALA A 163 -7.73 15.49 -12.95
C ALA A 163 -7.30 14.67 -11.73
N ALA A 164 -6.36 13.73 -11.90
CA ALA A 164 -5.77 12.97 -10.78
C ALA A 164 -5.11 13.90 -9.75
N ALA A 165 -4.26 14.83 -10.20
CA ALA A 165 -3.61 15.80 -9.31
C ALA A 165 -4.60 16.73 -8.59
N ASN A 166 -5.66 17.16 -9.28
CA ASN A 166 -6.73 17.97 -8.67
C ASN A 166 -7.49 17.20 -7.60
N TRP A 167 -7.82 15.93 -7.86
CA TRP A 167 -8.47 15.08 -6.87
C TRP A 167 -7.57 14.85 -5.66
N ALA A 168 -6.29 14.54 -5.85
CA ALA A 168 -5.37 14.36 -4.72
C ALA A 168 -5.32 15.65 -3.87
N ASN A 169 -5.21 16.81 -4.52
CA ASN A 169 -5.20 18.10 -3.84
C ASN A 169 -6.51 18.43 -3.11
N SER A 170 -7.66 17.97 -3.60
CA SER A 170 -8.94 18.22 -2.93
C SER A 170 -9.08 17.43 -1.62
N ARG A 171 -8.18 16.48 -1.34
CA ARG A 171 -8.15 15.72 -0.09
C ARG A 171 -7.28 16.36 1.00
N VAL A 172 -6.54 17.42 0.66
CA VAL A 172 -5.61 18.12 1.56
C VAL A 172 -6.34 18.69 2.76
N GLY A 173 -5.86 18.37 3.97
CA GLY A 173 -6.48 18.82 5.23
C GLY A 173 -7.83 18.16 5.56
N ILE A 174 -8.27 17.18 4.76
CA ILE A 174 -9.52 16.43 4.96
C ILE A 174 -9.20 14.99 5.37
N ASP A 175 -8.33 14.32 4.62
CA ASP A 175 -8.03 12.91 4.83
C ASP A 175 -6.80 12.73 5.73
N GLY A 176 -6.96 11.98 6.81
CA GLY A 176 -5.88 11.56 7.70
C GLY A 176 -4.94 10.50 7.08
N TYR A 177 -3.96 10.07 7.86
CA TYR A 177 -3.07 8.97 7.46
C TYR A 177 -3.66 7.62 7.88
N SER A 178 -3.50 6.60 7.03
CA SER A 178 -3.83 5.21 7.38
C SER A 178 -2.54 4.40 7.40
N TYR A 179 -2.35 3.60 8.44
CA TYR A 179 -1.23 2.65 8.56
C TYR A 179 -1.52 1.29 7.93
N ASN A 180 -2.74 1.09 7.42
CA ASN A 180 -3.07 -0.13 6.70
C ASN A 180 -2.42 -0.10 5.31
N PHE A 181 -1.42 -0.95 5.12
CA PHE A 181 -0.79 -1.25 3.85
C PHE A 181 -1.26 -2.60 3.28
N ALA A 182 -1.60 -3.56 4.15
CA ALA A 182 -1.99 -4.92 3.83
C ALA A 182 -3.20 -5.04 2.90
N THR A 183 -4.28 -4.32 3.18
CA THR A 183 -5.55 -4.42 2.44
C THR A 183 -5.99 -3.09 1.82
N ASN A 184 -5.04 -2.16 1.73
CA ASN A 184 -5.36 -0.76 1.45
C ASN A 184 -6.08 -0.59 0.11
N ARG A 185 -5.85 -1.47 -0.88
CA ARG A 185 -6.47 -1.40 -2.21
C ARG A 185 -7.99 -1.49 -2.15
N GLN A 186 -8.49 -2.30 -1.22
CA GLN A 186 -9.92 -2.65 -1.08
C GLN A 186 -10.69 -1.69 -0.18
N THR A 187 -9.99 -0.82 0.56
CA THR A 187 -10.62 0.22 1.39
C THR A 187 -11.18 1.38 0.55
N ALA A 188 -12.01 2.23 1.15
CA ALA A 188 -12.57 3.40 0.49
C ALA A 188 -11.50 4.35 -0.09
N HIS A 189 -11.82 5.04 -1.18
CA HIS A 189 -10.90 6.02 -1.79
C HIS A 189 -10.88 7.38 -1.08
N THR A 190 -11.84 7.65 -0.21
CA THR A 190 -11.95 8.85 0.62
C THR A 190 -11.85 8.48 2.10
N GLY A 191 -11.36 9.39 2.94
CA GLY A 191 -10.98 9.06 4.32
C GLY A 191 -9.49 8.77 4.42
N ALA A 192 -9.07 8.27 5.57
CA ALA A 192 -7.65 8.07 5.88
C ALA A 192 -6.96 7.16 4.85
N LYS A 193 -5.77 7.55 4.38
CA LYS A 193 -5.03 6.80 3.37
C LYS A 193 -3.52 7.00 3.48
N ASN A 194 -2.76 5.95 3.18
CA ASN A 194 -1.31 6.03 3.03
C ASN A 194 -0.90 6.72 1.71
N CYS A 195 0.40 6.88 1.50
CA CYS A 195 0.95 7.61 0.36
C CYS A 195 0.61 6.96 -0.99
N SER A 196 0.75 5.63 -1.12
CA SER A 196 0.44 4.89 -2.34
C SER A 196 -1.05 4.86 -2.64
N LYS A 197 -1.90 4.62 -1.64
CA LYS A 197 -3.37 4.64 -1.80
C LYS A 197 -3.88 6.00 -2.29
N LEU A 198 -3.29 7.11 -1.82
CA LEU A 198 -3.62 8.46 -2.32
C LEU A 198 -3.34 8.59 -3.82
N VAL A 199 -2.12 8.26 -4.25
CA VAL A 199 -1.70 8.41 -5.66
C VAL A 199 -2.48 7.46 -6.57
N TRP A 200 -2.62 6.20 -6.16
CA TRP A 200 -3.40 5.21 -6.87
C TRP A 200 -4.88 5.61 -7.02
N SER A 201 -5.54 6.00 -5.92
CA SER A 201 -6.95 6.40 -5.97
C SER A 201 -7.17 7.62 -6.87
N ALA A 202 -6.21 8.55 -6.90
CA ALA A 202 -6.28 9.72 -7.77
C ALA A 202 -6.35 9.33 -9.25
N TYR A 203 -5.47 8.43 -9.66
CA TYR A 203 -5.40 7.95 -11.03
C TYR A 203 -6.54 6.98 -11.38
N LEU A 204 -6.91 6.08 -10.47
CA LEU A 204 -8.03 5.17 -10.69
C LEU A 204 -9.33 5.95 -10.92
N LEU A 205 -9.67 6.86 -10.00
CA LEU A 205 -10.95 7.57 -10.05
C LEU A 205 -11.03 8.64 -11.15
N ASN A 206 -9.93 9.36 -11.43
CA ASN A 206 -9.98 10.57 -12.27
C ASN A 206 -9.21 10.45 -13.58
N ALA A 207 -8.45 9.38 -13.77
CA ALA A 207 -7.87 9.03 -15.07
C ALA A 207 -8.42 7.70 -15.61
N GLY A 208 -9.15 6.92 -14.81
CA GLY A 208 -9.71 5.62 -15.20
C GLY A 208 -8.61 4.62 -15.54
N ILE A 209 -7.45 4.72 -14.89
CA ILE A 209 -6.32 3.81 -15.10
C ILE A 209 -5.85 3.24 -13.77
N ASP A 210 -5.56 1.95 -13.77
CA ASP A 210 -4.95 1.28 -12.65
C ASP A 210 -3.43 1.35 -12.81
N ILE A 211 -2.78 2.09 -11.91
CA ILE A 211 -1.32 2.24 -11.87
C ILE A 211 -0.69 1.38 -10.77
N ASP A 212 -1.46 0.50 -10.14
CA ASP A 212 -0.92 -0.59 -9.33
C ASP A 212 -0.46 -1.71 -10.26
N ARG A 213 0.79 -2.16 -10.08
CA ARG A 213 1.43 -3.15 -10.94
C ARG A 213 0.91 -4.57 -10.70
N ASN A 214 0.53 -4.91 -9.47
CA ASN A 214 0.27 -6.29 -9.07
C ASN A 214 -1.22 -6.60 -8.83
N GLY A 215 -2.04 -5.57 -8.56
CA GLY A 215 -3.49 -5.70 -8.43
C GLY A 215 -3.98 -6.40 -7.16
N GLY A 216 -3.09 -6.56 -6.17
CA GLY A 216 -3.25 -7.38 -4.97
C GLY A 216 -4.26 -6.90 -3.93
N THR A 217 -4.00 -7.20 -2.66
CA THR A 217 -4.76 -6.67 -1.53
C THR A 217 -4.25 -5.29 -1.09
N GLY A 218 -2.94 -5.07 -1.22
CA GLY A 218 -2.28 -3.79 -0.96
C GLY A 218 -1.91 -3.05 -2.24
N VAL A 219 -1.71 -1.73 -2.12
CA VAL A 219 -0.98 -0.93 -3.13
C VAL A 219 0.25 -0.35 -2.47
N TYR A 220 1.43 -0.65 -2.99
CA TYR A 220 2.71 -0.21 -2.41
C TYR A 220 3.39 0.88 -3.27
N PRO A 221 4.24 1.72 -2.67
CA PRO A 221 5.04 2.72 -3.41
C PRO A 221 5.81 2.16 -4.61
N LEU A 222 6.36 0.94 -4.47
CA LEU A 222 7.05 0.24 -5.55
C LEU A 222 6.13 -0.16 -6.71
N ASP A 223 4.89 -0.57 -6.43
CA ASP A 223 3.93 -0.94 -7.48
C ASP A 223 3.63 0.25 -8.38
N ILE A 224 3.48 1.43 -7.77
CA ILE A 224 3.27 2.67 -8.49
C ILE A 224 4.49 3.01 -9.35
N ARG A 225 5.70 2.91 -8.77
CA ARG A 225 6.96 3.20 -9.48
C ARG A 225 7.21 2.28 -10.67
N ASP A 226 6.87 1.00 -10.51
CA ASP A 226 7.18 -0.06 -11.48
C ASP A 226 6.00 -0.40 -12.39
N SER A 227 4.90 0.35 -12.29
CA SER A 227 3.77 0.22 -13.21
C SER A 227 4.21 0.46 -14.65
N ASN A 228 3.71 -0.37 -15.56
CA ASN A 228 3.91 -0.22 -17.01
C ASN A 228 3.35 1.10 -17.58
N LEU A 229 2.54 1.82 -16.80
CA LEU A 229 2.01 3.14 -17.13
C LEU A 229 2.90 4.28 -16.62
N THR A 230 4.02 4.01 -15.96
CA THR A 230 4.93 5.07 -15.50
C THR A 230 6.22 5.10 -16.32
N ARG A 231 6.78 6.30 -16.46
CA ARG A 231 8.05 6.51 -17.17
C ARG A 231 8.93 7.47 -16.40
N THR A 232 10.05 6.97 -15.91
CA THR A 232 11.09 7.79 -15.27
C THR A 232 11.71 8.74 -16.26
N TYR A 233 11.70 10.03 -15.94
CA TYR A 233 12.41 11.07 -16.70
C TYR A 233 13.56 11.70 -15.91
N GLN A 234 13.60 11.51 -14.58
CA GLN A 234 14.69 11.99 -13.75
C GLN A 234 14.93 11.03 -12.57
N THR A 235 16.20 10.80 -12.27
CA THR A 235 16.67 10.11 -11.06
C THR A 235 17.55 11.08 -10.28
N ILE A 236 17.26 11.25 -9.00
CA ILE A 236 18.01 12.09 -8.06
C ILE A 236 19.23 11.31 -7.57
N ARG A 237 20.43 11.90 -7.71
CA ARG A 237 21.70 11.30 -7.31
C ARG A 237 22.32 12.02 -6.11
#